data_AF-A0A6A3LXR5-F1
#
_entry.id   AF-A0A6A3LXR5-F1
#
_cell.length_a   1.000
_cell.length_b   1.000
_cell.length_c   1.000
_cell.angle_alpha   90.00
_cell.angle_beta   90.00
_cell.angle_gamma   90.00
#
_symmetry.space_group_name_H-M   'P 1'
#
loop_
_entity.id
_entity.type
_entity.pdbx_description
1 polymer ?
#
loop_
_entity_poly.entity_id
_entity_poly.type
_entity_poly.pdbx_seq_one_letter_code
_entity_poly.pdbx_strand_id
1 'polypeptide(L)'
;MGRQSHPSFHPTNEVVSASATQYVGGTTRNASGERCDFEKARALTTEEFPEVVEMYRQCAIRAKRAGFDGVEVHGANGYLVDQFMQSVTNQRTDKYGGSFENRYRFLDEIVEALKTVFPAGRIGVRLSPNGVFGGMGSKDNNEMFTYAFERLSEHGLAYLAMLDGFGYSSESRTLTVFDAKKAFKGIVMANNSYNTFGHYKPTSNGQEEEQP
;
A
#
# COMPACT_ATOMS: atom_id res chain seq x y z
N MET A 1 1.83 -2.98 9.84
CA MET A 1 0.43 -3.33 9.51
C MET A 1 -0.45 -2.07 9.41
N GLY A 2 -0.32 -1.08 10.29
CA GLY A 2 -1.21 0.08 10.28
C GLY A 2 -2.55 -0.25 10.95
N ARG A 3 -3.63 0.51 10.68
CA ARG A 3 -4.95 0.33 11.32
C ARG A 3 -5.62 -1.04 11.12
N GLN A 4 -5.13 -1.85 10.18
CA GLN A 4 -5.58 -3.22 9.97
C GLN A 4 -4.77 -4.20 10.83
N SER A 5 -4.78 -4.01 12.14
CA SER A 5 -4.07 -4.85 13.12
C SER A 5 -4.84 -4.93 14.43
N HIS A 6 -4.35 -5.72 15.38
CA HIS A 6 -4.92 -5.84 16.72
C HIS A 6 -3.86 -5.51 17.78
N PRO A 7 -4.19 -4.78 18.86
CA PRO A 7 -3.26 -4.38 19.92
C PRO A 7 -2.41 -5.51 20.50
N SER A 8 -2.97 -6.72 20.62
CA SER A 8 -2.28 -7.89 21.18
C SER A 8 -1.02 -8.33 20.42
N PHE A 9 -0.80 -7.83 19.19
CA PHE A 9 0.42 -8.10 18.43
C PHE A 9 1.53 -7.08 18.69
N HIS A 10 1.26 -6.02 19.44
CA HIS A 10 2.15 -4.89 19.64
C HIS A 10 2.59 -4.80 21.10
N PRO A 11 3.89 -4.65 21.39
CA PRO A 11 4.38 -4.53 22.77
C PRO A 11 3.78 -3.34 23.54
N THR A 12 3.42 -2.27 22.83
CA THR A 12 2.78 -1.07 23.39
C THR A 12 1.28 -1.21 23.58
N ASN A 13 0.68 -2.31 23.11
CA ASN A 13 -0.76 -2.50 23.04
C ASN A 13 -1.48 -1.38 22.26
N GLU A 14 -0.81 -0.82 21.25
CA GLU A 14 -1.36 0.21 20.36
C GLU A 14 -1.27 -0.22 18.90
N VAL A 15 -2.27 0.18 18.12
CA VAL A 15 -2.24 0.11 16.66
C VAL A 15 -2.05 1.53 16.12
N VAL A 16 -1.22 1.69 15.10
CA VAL A 16 -0.90 3.01 14.52
C VAL A 16 -1.45 3.18 13.11
N SER A 17 -1.61 4.42 12.66
CA SER A 17 -2.07 4.79 11.31
C SER A 17 -1.63 6.22 10.96
N ALA A 18 -1.93 6.67 9.74
CA ALA A 18 -1.76 8.06 9.34
C ALA A 18 -2.62 9.02 10.18
N SER A 19 -3.83 8.60 10.57
CA SER A 19 -4.76 9.39 11.39
C SER A 19 -5.53 8.50 12.34
N ALA A 20 -6.12 9.08 13.38
CA ALA A 20 -6.83 8.37 14.44
C ALA A 20 -8.17 7.80 13.95
N THR A 21 -8.11 6.71 13.18
CA THR A 21 -9.24 6.10 12.46
C THR A 21 -9.36 4.61 12.80
N GLN A 22 -10.57 4.08 12.67
CA GLN A 22 -10.90 2.66 12.83
C GLN A 22 -11.52 2.16 11.53
N TYR A 23 -11.17 0.93 11.11
CA TYR A 23 -11.88 0.29 10.00
C TYR A 23 -13.04 -0.53 10.55
N VAL A 24 -14.25 0.04 10.49
CA VAL A 24 -15.48 -0.57 11.04
C VAL A 24 -16.13 -1.59 10.12
N GLY A 25 -15.66 -1.71 8.87
CA GLY A 25 -16.27 -2.57 7.84
C GLY A 25 -15.73 -4.01 7.82
N GLY A 26 -14.92 -4.42 8.80
CA GLY A 26 -14.26 -5.71 8.79
C GLY A 26 -13.83 -6.19 10.18
N THR A 27 -13.31 -7.42 10.20
CA THR A 27 -12.83 -8.08 11.42
C THR A 27 -11.41 -8.59 11.22
N THR A 28 -10.66 -8.72 12.31
CA THR A 28 -9.33 -9.34 12.35
C THR A 28 -9.29 -10.51 13.32
N ARG A 29 -8.10 -11.04 13.59
CA ARG A 29 -7.83 -11.97 14.69
C ARG A 29 -6.86 -11.35 15.68
N ASN A 30 -7.02 -11.67 16.97
CA ASN A 30 -6.06 -11.31 18.02
C ASN A 30 -4.94 -12.37 18.12
N ALA A 31 -4.05 -12.24 19.10
CA ALA A 31 -2.92 -13.14 19.31
C ALA A 31 -3.32 -14.55 19.78
N SER A 32 -4.52 -14.73 20.34
CA SER A 32 -5.12 -16.05 20.61
C SER A 32 -5.81 -16.65 19.38
N GLY A 33 -5.85 -15.93 18.26
CA GLY A 33 -6.50 -16.37 17.03
C GLY A 33 -8.02 -16.15 17.00
N GLU A 34 -8.58 -15.49 18.00
CA GLU A 34 -10.01 -15.21 18.11
C GLU A 34 -10.40 -14.07 17.17
N ARG A 35 -11.56 -14.21 16.53
CA ARG A 35 -12.11 -13.17 15.65
C ARG A 35 -12.57 -11.98 16.49
N CYS A 36 -12.12 -10.79 16.13
CA CYS A 36 -12.42 -9.54 16.81
C CYS A 36 -12.55 -8.38 15.81
N ASP A 37 -13.10 -7.26 16.25
CA ASP A 37 -13.15 -6.05 15.44
C ASP A 37 -11.78 -5.38 15.36
N PHE A 38 -11.59 -4.53 14.35
CA PHE A 38 -10.41 -3.67 14.33
C PHE A 38 -10.54 -2.60 15.41
N GLU A 39 -9.44 -2.32 16.09
CA GLU A 39 -9.36 -1.25 17.09
C GLU A 39 -9.09 0.11 16.46
N LYS A 40 -9.43 1.18 17.20
CA LYS A 40 -9.10 2.53 16.75
C LYS A 40 -7.59 2.74 16.79
N ALA A 41 -7.01 3.08 15.65
CA ALA A 41 -5.59 3.36 15.58
C ALA A 41 -5.25 4.73 16.18
N ARG A 42 -4.07 4.84 16.79
CA ARG A 42 -3.41 6.10 17.13
C ARG A 42 -2.76 6.69 15.87
N ALA A 43 -2.82 8.01 15.72
CA ALA A 43 -2.04 8.69 14.68
C ALA A 43 -0.55 8.66 15.05
N LEU A 44 0.31 8.28 14.11
CA LEU A 44 1.76 8.47 14.29
C LEU A 44 2.06 9.96 14.49
N THR A 45 2.97 10.32 15.40
CA THR A 45 3.48 11.69 15.50
C THR A 45 4.55 11.91 14.43
N THR A 46 4.85 13.17 14.09
CA THR A 46 5.89 13.47 13.08
C THR A 46 7.27 12.94 13.50
N GLU A 47 7.53 12.89 14.80
CA GLU A 47 8.79 12.47 15.41
C GLU A 47 8.99 10.94 15.35
N GLU A 48 7.92 10.16 15.18
CA GLU A 48 7.98 8.70 15.06
C GLU A 48 8.39 8.22 13.65
N PHE A 49 8.25 9.05 12.61
CA PHE A 49 8.52 8.62 11.23
C PHE A 49 9.95 8.13 10.99
N PRO A 50 11.00 8.82 11.47
CA PRO A 50 12.37 8.33 11.30
C PRO A 50 12.57 6.91 11.86
N GLU A 51 11.94 6.59 12.99
CA GLU A 51 12.01 5.25 13.57
C GLU A 51 11.27 4.23 12.71
N VAL A 52 10.06 4.55 12.24
CA VAL A 52 9.29 3.65 11.36
C VAL A 52 10.04 3.38 10.05
N VAL A 53 10.63 4.41 9.45
CA VAL A 53 11.47 4.28 8.24
C VAL A 53 12.70 3.42 8.51
N GLU A 54 13.35 3.60 9.66
CA GLU A 54 14.47 2.75 10.08
C GLU A 54 14.06 1.28 10.24
N MET A 55 12.84 1.01 10.73
CA MET A 55 12.32 -0.37 10.80
C MET A 55 12.24 -1.02 9.41
N TYR A 56 11.78 -0.30 8.38
CA TYR A 56 11.79 -0.80 7.00
C TYR A 56 13.22 -1.09 6.50
N ARG A 57 14.17 -0.18 6.78
CA ARG A 57 15.58 -0.38 6.43
C ARG A 57 16.17 -1.62 7.11
N GLN A 58 15.88 -1.82 8.39
CA GLN A 58 16.31 -3.00 9.14
C GLN A 58 15.69 -4.29 8.60
N CYS A 59 14.42 -4.26 8.18
CA CYS A 59 13.79 -5.38 7.49
C CYS A 59 14.52 -5.73 6.18
N ALA A 60 14.95 -4.75 5.40
CA ALA A 60 15.74 -5.00 4.20
C ALA A 60 17.14 -5.55 4.51
N ILE A 61 17.80 -5.10 5.57
CA ILE A 61 19.07 -5.70 6.02
C ILE A 61 18.87 -7.18 6.36
N ARG A 62 17.79 -7.51 7.06
CA ARG A 62 17.44 -8.90 7.38
C ARG A 62 17.14 -9.72 6.12
N ALA A 63 16.39 -9.16 5.17
CA ALA A 63 16.12 -9.82 3.89
C ALA A 63 17.40 -10.11 3.11
N LYS A 64 18.32 -9.13 3.02
CA LYS A 64 19.63 -9.31 2.38
C LYS A 64 20.45 -10.40 3.05
N ARG A 65 20.48 -10.41 4.39
CA ARG A 65 21.18 -11.46 5.17
C ARG A 65 20.57 -12.85 4.99
N ALA A 66 19.26 -12.93 4.74
CA ALA A 66 18.56 -14.17 4.46
C ALA A 66 18.75 -14.67 3.01
N GLY A 67 19.42 -13.89 2.15
CA GLY A 67 19.72 -14.27 0.77
C GLY A 67 18.64 -13.92 -0.24
N PHE A 68 17.68 -13.04 0.09
CA PHE A 68 16.72 -12.52 -0.89
C PHE A 68 17.42 -11.63 -1.93
N ASP A 69 17.01 -11.77 -3.19
CA ASP A 69 17.51 -10.96 -4.32
C ASP A 69 17.14 -9.48 -4.22
N GLY A 70 16.10 -9.15 -3.47
CA GLY A 70 15.52 -7.82 -3.37
C GLY A 70 14.37 -7.77 -2.38
N VAL A 71 13.68 -6.63 -2.36
CA VAL A 71 12.54 -6.38 -1.46
C VAL A 71 11.41 -5.67 -2.20
N GLU A 72 10.16 -5.87 -1.77
CA GLU A 72 9.00 -5.13 -2.24
C GLU A 72 8.40 -4.31 -1.09
N VAL A 73 8.22 -3.01 -1.29
CA VAL A 73 7.44 -2.18 -0.36
C VAL A 73 5.97 -2.46 -0.56
N HIS A 74 5.30 -2.95 0.48
CA HIS A 74 3.86 -3.10 0.46
C HIS A 74 3.16 -1.76 0.73
N GLY A 75 2.85 -1.03 -0.34
CA GLY A 75 2.09 0.24 -0.34
C GLY A 75 0.65 0.09 -0.80
N ALA A 76 0.01 -1.04 -0.51
CA ALA A 76 -1.27 -1.44 -1.09
C ALA A 76 -2.20 -2.02 -0.02
N ASN A 77 -3.42 -2.34 -0.45
CA ASN A 77 -4.44 -3.09 0.29
C ASN A 77 -4.75 -2.49 1.66
N GLY A 78 -4.76 -1.15 1.76
CA GLY A 78 -5.13 -0.43 2.96
C GLY A 78 -4.20 -0.60 4.14
N TYR A 79 -2.97 -1.10 3.96
CA TYR A 79 -1.97 -1.16 5.02
C TYR A 79 -1.29 0.20 5.22
N LEU A 80 -0.40 0.29 6.22
CA LEU A 80 0.15 1.56 6.72
C LEU A 80 0.54 2.58 5.63
N VAL A 81 1.33 2.18 4.63
CA VAL A 81 1.77 3.11 3.57
C VAL A 81 0.60 3.59 2.70
N ASP A 82 -0.34 2.70 2.37
CA ASP A 82 -1.58 3.04 1.64
C ASP A 82 -2.48 3.98 2.47
N GLN A 83 -2.51 3.80 3.79
CA GLN A 83 -3.23 4.69 4.71
C GLN A 83 -2.69 6.13 4.68
N PHE A 84 -1.40 6.32 4.37
CA PHE A 84 -0.82 7.64 4.16
C PHE A 84 -1.16 8.23 2.80
N MET A 85 -1.20 7.41 1.75
CA MET A 85 -1.46 7.92 0.40
C MET A 85 -2.90 8.39 0.19
N GLN A 86 -3.90 7.77 0.83
CA GLN A 86 -5.31 8.02 0.54
C GLN A 86 -5.95 9.05 1.50
N SER A 87 -6.74 10.00 0.97
CA SER A 87 -7.37 11.07 1.78
C SER A 87 -8.47 10.54 2.71
N VAL A 88 -9.09 9.40 2.37
CA VAL A 88 -10.06 8.72 3.24
C VAL A 88 -9.46 8.27 4.57
N THR A 89 -8.13 8.09 4.64
CA THR A 89 -7.41 7.61 5.84
C THR A 89 -6.37 8.56 6.39
N ASN A 90 -5.90 9.50 5.58
CA ASN A 90 -4.93 10.52 5.97
C ASN A 90 -5.62 11.88 6.08
N GLN A 91 -5.92 12.28 7.32
CA GLN A 91 -6.46 13.59 7.69
C GLN A 91 -5.40 14.49 8.35
N ARG A 92 -4.11 14.19 8.14
CA ARG A 92 -3.02 14.96 8.75
C ARG A 92 -2.89 16.34 8.12
N THR A 93 -2.41 17.28 8.91
CA THR A 93 -2.13 18.67 8.51
C THR A 93 -0.64 19.01 8.57
N ASP A 94 0.21 18.04 8.91
CA ASP A 94 1.66 18.19 8.92
C ASP A 94 2.29 17.79 7.56
N LYS A 95 3.62 17.66 7.53
CA LYS A 95 4.39 17.34 6.32
C LYS A 95 4.08 15.96 5.71
N TYR A 96 3.24 15.14 6.35
CA TYR A 96 2.80 13.83 5.87
C TYR A 96 1.33 13.78 5.44
N GLY A 97 0.62 14.91 5.37
CA GLY A 97 -0.76 14.98 4.88
C GLY A 97 -1.10 16.23 4.06
N GLY A 98 -2.35 16.29 3.62
CA GLY A 98 -2.85 17.35 2.75
C GLY A 98 -2.48 17.12 1.28
N SER A 99 -1.34 17.67 0.84
CA SER A 99 -0.92 17.62 -0.57
C SER A 99 -0.51 16.21 -1.00
N PHE A 100 -0.53 15.94 -2.32
CA PHE A 100 -0.07 14.66 -2.87
C PHE A 100 1.40 14.39 -2.54
N GLU A 101 2.25 15.42 -2.58
CA GLU A 101 3.65 15.34 -2.17
C GLU A 101 3.77 14.88 -0.71
N ASN A 102 3.04 15.51 0.21
CA ASN A 102 3.11 15.16 1.63
C ASN A 102 2.59 13.74 1.90
N ARG A 103 1.51 13.33 1.25
CA ARG A 103 0.98 11.96 1.38
C ARG A 103 1.91 10.89 0.78
N TYR A 104 2.63 11.23 -0.29
CA TYR A 104 3.63 10.36 -0.91
C TYR A 104 4.93 10.29 -0.08
N ARG A 105 5.26 11.36 0.65
CA ARG A 105 6.53 11.51 1.40
C ARG A 105 6.91 10.31 2.24
N PHE A 106 5.96 9.66 2.90
CA PHE A 106 6.26 8.48 3.72
C PHE A 106 6.74 7.28 2.87
N LEU A 107 6.13 7.03 1.71
CA LEU A 107 6.60 6.01 0.78
C LEU A 107 7.98 6.37 0.22
N ASP A 108 8.19 7.65 -0.11
CA ASP A 108 9.46 8.18 -0.61
C ASP A 108 10.61 7.94 0.38
N GLU A 109 10.42 8.33 1.65
CA GLU A 109 11.39 8.15 2.72
C GLU A 109 11.73 6.67 2.94
N ILE A 110 10.75 5.76 2.82
CA ILE A 110 10.98 4.31 2.86
C ILE A 110 11.85 3.87 1.67
N VAL A 111 11.51 4.27 0.44
CA VAL A 111 12.26 3.89 -0.77
C VAL A 111 13.71 4.37 -0.68
N GLU A 112 13.94 5.61 -0.25
CA GLU A 112 15.30 6.15 -0.05
C GLU A 112 16.07 5.39 1.04
N ALA A 113 15.43 5.04 2.15
CA ALA A 113 16.06 4.22 3.17
C ALA A 113 16.44 2.83 2.65
N LEU A 114 15.58 2.19 1.85
CA LEU A 114 15.85 0.89 1.25
C LEU A 114 17.01 0.92 0.25
N LYS A 115 17.17 2.02 -0.49
CA LYS A 115 18.30 2.23 -1.43
C LYS A 115 19.67 2.24 -0.75
N THR A 116 19.73 2.47 0.57
CA THR A 116 20.97 2.34 1.34
C THR A 116 21.39 0.89 1.58
N VAL A 117 20.49 -0.09 1.35
CA VAL A 117 20.71 -1.52 1.62
C VAL A 117 20.78 -2.33 0.32
N PHE A 118 19.86 -2.06 -0.61
CA PHE A 118 19.79 -2.69 -1.93
C PHE A 118 19.98 -1.66 -3.04
N PRO A 119 20.60 -2.02 -4.17
CA PRO A 119 20.52 -1.20 -5.38
C PRO A 119 19.06 -0.95 -5.76
N ALA A 120 18.74 0.23 -6.30
CA ALA A 120 17.37 0.59 -6.65
C ALA A 120 16.68 -0.45 -7.56
N GLY A 121 17.42 -1.02 -8.53
CA GLY A 121 16.95 -2.10 -9.40
C GLY A 121 16.66 -3.45 -8.72
N ARG A 122 16.75 -3.53 -7.38
CA ARG A 122 16.33 -4.68 -6.55
C ARG A 122 15.22 -4.32 -5.56
N ILE A 123 14.63 -3.13 -5.70
CA ILE A 123 13.53 -2.66 -4.86
C ILE A 123 12.29 -2.54 -5.74
N GLY A 124 11.23 -3.28 -5.38
CA GLY A 124 9.91 -3.14 -5.96
C GLY A 124 8.98 -2.33 -5.05
N VAL A 125 7.92 -1.77 -5.62
CA VAL A 125 6.83 -1.15 -4.85
C VAL A 125 5.50 -1.70 -5.35
N ARG A 126 4.60 -2.08 -4.44
CA ARG A 126 3.25 -2.54 -4.77
C ARG A 126 2.18 -1.56 -4.33
N LEU A 127 1.32 -1.15 -5.26
CA LEU A 127 0.23 -0.18 -5.07
C LEU A 127 -1.13 -0.77 -5.50
N SER A 128 -2.22 -0.30 -4.89
CA SER A 128 -3.61 -0.73 -5.20
C SER A 128 -4.55 0.47 -5.37
N PRO A 129 -4.41 1.24 -6.46
CA PRO A 129 -5.10 2.54 -6.62
C PRO A 129 -6.62 2.45 -6.54
N ASN A 130 -7.18 1.33 -6.99
CA ASN A 130 -8.62 1.12 -7.07
C ASN A 130 -9.17 0.39 -5.83
N GLY A 131 -8.31 -0.20 -4.99
CA GLY A 131 -8.71 -1.14 -3.93
C GLY A 131 -9.61 -0.52 -2.86
N VAL A 132 -10.57 -1.30 -2.37
CA VAL A 132 -11.49 -0.92 -1.28
C VAL A 132 -11.17 -1.61 0.05
N PHE A 133 -10.30 -2.62 0.02
CA PHE A 133 -9.95 -3.41 1.20
C PHE A 133 -9.37 -2.52 2.31
N GLY A 134 -9.79 -2.74 3.55
CA GLY A 134 -9.41 -1.89 4.68
C GLY A 134 -10.14 -0.54 4.74
N GLY A 135 -11.23 -0.38 3.99
CA GLY A 135 -11.99 0.87 3.90
C GLY A 135 -11.24 1.94 3.11
N MET A 136 -10.55 1.51 2.04
CA MET A 136 -9.86 2.39 1.10
C MET A 136 -10.80 2.88 -0.01
N GLY A 137 -10.34 3.87 -0.77
CA GLY A 137 -11.07 4.52 -1.85
C GLY A 137 -11.24 6.00 -1.57
N SER A 138 -10.58 6.85 -2.37
CA SER A 138 -10.72 8.30 -2.29
C SER A 138 -11.04 8.91 -3.65
N LYS A 139 -11.69 10.07 -3.64
CA LYS A 139 -12.08 10.80 -4.86
C LYS A 139 -10.91 11.28 -5.70
N ASP A 140 -9.77 11.52 -5.03
CA ASP A 140 -8.52 11.99 -5.61
C ASP A 140 -7.51 10.86 -5.86
N ASN A 141 -7.92 9.59 -5.79
CA ASN A 141 -7.01 8.45 -6.00
C ASN A 141 -6.44 8.42 -7.41
N ASN A 142 -7.21 8.81 -8.44
CA ASN A 142 -6.70 8.83 -9.80
C ASN A 142 -5.45 9.72 -9.92
N GLU A 143 -5.54 10.94 -9.41
CA GLU A 143 -4.47 11.92 -9.42
C GLU A 143 -3.34 11.55 -8.45
N MET A 144 -3.69 11.09 -7.24
CA MET A 144 -2.71 10.72 -6.22
C MET A 144 -1.82 9.56 -6.66
N PHE A 145 -2.40 8.50 -7.22
CA PHE A 145 -1.62 7.35 -7.65
C PHE A 145 -0.90 7.62 -8.97
N THR A 146 -1.44 8.45 -9.87
CA THR A 146 -0.69 8.94 -11.03
C THR A 146 0.56 9.71 -10.58
N TYR A 147 0.41 10.63 -9.62
CA TYR A 147 1.54 11.35 -9.02
C TYR A 147 2.56 10.37 -8.40
N ALA A 148 2.11 9.37 -7.65
CA ALA A 148 2.99 8.37 -7.06
C ALA A 148 3.75 7.57 -8.13
N PHE A 149 3.10 7.17 -9.23
CA PHE A 149 3.77 6.45 -10.33
C PHE A 149 4.86 7.30 -10.99
N GLU A 150 4.59 8.59 -11.23
CA GLU A 150 5.56 9.53 -11.81
C GLU A 150 6.77 9.73 -10.90
N ARG A 151 6.56 9.94 -9.60
CA ARG A 151 7.63 10.09 -8.61
C ARG A 151 8.45 8.81 -8.46
N LEU A 152 7.80 7.66 -8.31
CA LEU A 152 8.48 6.37 -8.24
C LEU A 152 9.34 6.09 -9.48
N SER A 153 8.95 6.62 -10.64
CA SER A 153 9.71 6.49 -11.89
C SER A 153 11.09 7.15 -11.85
N GLU A 154 11.33 8.05 -10.89
CA GLU A 154 12.59 8.79 -10.77
C GLU A 154 13.67 8.00 -9.98
N HIS A 155 13.29 6.93 -9.27
CA HIS A 155 14.23 6.19 -8.41
C HIS A 155 14.98 5.05 -9.12
N GLY A 156 14.57 4.64 -10.33
CA GLY A 156 15.19 3.50 -11.03
C GLY A 156 14.90 2.13 -10.37
N LEU A 157 13.67 1.93 -9.92
CA LEU A 157 13.22 0.74 -9.20
C LEU A 157 13.22 -0.53 -10.08
N ALA A 158 13.24 -1.70 -9.42
CA ALA A 158 13.12 -2.99 -10.08
C ALA A 158 11.81 -3.11 -10.86
N TYR A 159 10.70 -2.78 -10.19
CA TYR A 159 9.37 -2.79 -10.78
C TYR A 159 8.36 -1.99 -9.92
N LEU A 160 7.26 -1.59 -10.55
CA LEU A 160 6.03 -1.17 -9.90
C LEU A 160 5.00 -2.29 -10.08
N ALA A 161 4.55 -2.90 -8.99
CA ALA A 161 3.45 -3.86 -9.00
C ALA A 161 2.13 -3.12 -8.75
N MET A 162 1.13 -3.39 -9.56
CA MET A 162 -0.20 -2.80 -9.43
C MET A 162 -1.24 -3.90 -9.27
N LEU A 163 -2.08 -3.75 -8.23
CA LEU A 163 -3.36 -4.45 -8.19
C LEU A 163 -4.26 -3.84 -9.27
N ASP A 164 -4.31 -4.50 -10.41
CA ASP A 164 -5.02 -4.08 -11.61
C ASP A 164 -6.51 -4.42 -11.54
N GLY A 165 -7.30 -3.77 -12.37
CA GLY A 165 -8.64 -4.24 -12.68
C GLY A 165 -9.78 -3.32 -12.33
N PHE A 166 -10.94 -3.73 -12.83
CA PHE A 166 -12.20 -3.04 -12.85
C PHE A 166 -13.15 -3.61 -11.79
N GLY A 167 -14.06 -2.79 -11.25
CA GLY A 167 -15.08 -3.23 -10.28
C GLY A 167 -14.72 -3.03 -8.81
N TYR A 168 -13.65 -2.26 -8.52
CA TYR A 168 -13.36 -1.77 -7.18
C TYR A 168 -13.95 -0.37 -6.97
N SER A 169 -13.34 0.46 -6.11
CA SER A 169 -13.88 1.75 -5.67
C SER A 169 -14.46 2.58 -6.82
N SER A 170 -15.68 3.09 -6.64
CA SER A 170 -16.33 4.01 -7.57
C SER A 170 -16.07 5.49 -7.25
N GLU A 171 -15.18 5.79 -6.30
CA GLU A 171 -14.91 7.16 -5.86
C GLU A 171 -14.13 7.98 -6.90
N SER A 172 -13.35 7.33 -7.77
CA SER A 172 -12.55 8.00 -8.80
C SER A 172 -12.46 7.17 -10.08
N ARG A 173 -11.95 7.76 -11.17
CA ARG A 173 -11.66 7.03 -12.41
C ARG A 173 -10.71 5.88 -12.12
N THR A 174 -11.11 4.66 -12.49
CA THR A 174 -10.28 3.46 -12.40
C THR A 174 -8.96 3.64 -13.15
N LEU A 175 -7.85 3.40 -12.45
CA LEU A 175 -6.52 3.30 -13.07
C LEU A 175 -6.26 1.87 -13.53
N THR A 176 -5.62 1.71 -14.67
CA THR A 176 -5.18 0.42 -15.21
C THR A 176 -3.66 0.30 -15.16
N VAL A 177 -3.14 -0.91 -15.35
CA VAL A 177 -1.68 -1.09 -15.53
C VAL A 177 -1.12 -0.32 -16.74
N PHE A 178 -1.94 0.04 -17.72
CA PHE A 178 -1.51 0.89 -18.83
C PHE A 178 -1.32 2.35 -18.40
N ASP A 179 -2.16 2.87 -17.49
CA ASP A 179 -1.95 4.18 -16.88
C ASP A 179 -0.64 4.18 -16.07
N ALA A 180 -0.42 3.14 -15.26
CA ALA A 180 0.83 2.96 -14.54
C ALA A 180 2.02 2.86 -15.49
N LYS A 181 1.91 2.11 -16.59
CA LYS A 181 3.00 1.96 -17.58
C LYS A 181 3.31 3.26 -18.32
N LYS A 182 2.32 4.12 -18.53
CA LYS A 182 2.53 5.45 -19.13
C LYS A 182 3.30 6.38 -18.18
N ALA A 183 2.98 6.35 -16.90
CA ALA A 183 3.61 7.21 -15.89
C ALA A 183 4.96 6.68 -15.36
N PHE A 184 5.11 5.36 -15.25
CA PHE A 184 6.30 4.69 -14.72
C PHE A 184 7.18 4.10 -15.83
N LYS A 185 8.40 4.63 -15.96
CA LYS A 185 9.33 4.28 -17.05
C LYS A 185 9.98 2.89 -16.92
N GLY A 186 9.85 2.23 -15.77
CA GLY A 186 10.40 0.89 -15.52
C GLY A 186 9.46 -0.27 -15.87
N ILE A 187 9.69 -1.42 -15.23
CA ILE A 187 8.83 -2.61 -15.37
C ILE A 187 7.55 -2.41 -14.55
N VAL A 188 6.39 -2.61 -15.18
CA VAL A 188 5.11 -2.65 -14.48
C VAL A 188 4.64 -4.09 -14.41
N MET A 189 4.42 -4.60 -13.19
CA MET A 189 3.87 -5.92 -12.94
C MET A 189 2.38 -5.77 -12.65
N ALA A 190 1.57 -6.52 -13.40
CA ALA A 190 0.15 -6.54 -13.19
C ALA A 190 -0.28 -7.76 -12.36
N ASN A 191 -1.24 -7.55 -11.47
CA ASN A 191 -1.81 -8.59 -10.64
C ASN A 191 -3.31 -8.35 -10.48
N ASN A 192 -4.10 -9.43 -10.39
CA ASN A 192 -5.57 -9.50 -10.24
C ASN A 192 -6.33 -9.92 -11.51
N SER A 193 -7.13 -10.98 -11.39
CA SER A 193 -8.01 -11.49 -12.46
C SER A 193 -7.30 -11.76 -13.79
N TYR A 194 -6.07 -12.27 -13.76
CA TYR A 194 -5.39 -12.78 -14.96
C TYR A 194 -5.51 -14.31 -15.00
N ASN A 195 -5.82 -14.85 -16.17
CA ASN A 195 -5.73 -16.27 -16.48
C ASN A 195 -4.67 -16.49 -17.57
N THR A 196 -4.44 -17.75 -17.96
CA THR A 196 -3.48 -18.11 -19.01
C THR A 196 -3.78 -17.50 -20.38
N PHE A 197 -4.99 -16.96 -20.60
CA PHE A 197 -5.43 -16.34 -21.84
C PHE A 197 -5.52 -14.80 -21.78
N GLY A 198 -5.24 -14.17 -20.62
CA GLY A 198 -5.28 -12.72 -20.43
C GLY A 198 -6.14 -12.25 -19.26
N HIS A 199 -6.71 -11.04 -19.37
CA HIS A 199 -7.59 -10.46 -18.34
C HIS A 199 -8.99 -11.11 -18.33
N TYR A 200 -9.39 -11.60 -17.15
CA TYR A 200 -10.74 -12.02 -16.83
C TYR A 200 -11.55 -10.83 -16.31
N LYS A 201 -12.74 -10.60 -16.89
CA LYS A 201 -13.75 -9.70 -16.32
C LYS A 201 -14.61 -10.49 -15.34
N PRO A 202 -14.68 -10.12 -14.05
CA PRO A 202 -15.62 -10.74 -13.13
C PRO A 202 -17.06 -10.51 -13.62
N THR A 203 -17.86 -11.57 -13.68
CA THR A 203 -19.32 -11.44 -13.85
C THR A 203 -19.92 -10.96 -12.53
N SER A 204 -21.06 -10.26 -12.60
CA SER A 204 -21.68 -9.52 -11.48
C SER A 204 -22.11 -10.38 -10.27
N ASN A 205 -21.96 -11.71 -10.33
CA ASN A 205 -22.57 -12.63 -9.36
C ASN A 205 -21.59 -13.46 -8.53
N GLY A 206 -20.28 -13.21 -8.59
CA GLY A 206 -19.33 -13.79 -7.63
C GLY A 206 -19.34 -15.32 -7.50
N GLN A 207 -19.85 -16.05 -8.50
CA GLN A 207 -19.79 -17.50 -8.56
C GLN A 207 -18.75 -17.92 -9.60
N GLU A 208 -17.80 -18.72 -9.14
CA GLU A 208 -16.89 -19.50 -9.98
C GLU A 208 -17.72 -20.54 -10.73
N GLU A 209 -17.98 -20.30 -12.02
CA GLU A 209 -18.30 -21.40 -12.94
C GLU A 209 -16.98 -21.87 -13.56
N GLU A 210 -16.49 -23.01 -13.09
CA GLU A 210 -15.56 -23.83 -13.88
C GLU A 210 -16.30 -24.25 -15.16
N GLN A 211 -15.84 -23.76 -16.31
CA GLN A 211 -16.23 -24.31 -17.59
C GLN A 211 -15.35 -25.53 -17.93
N PRO A 212 -15.94 -26.57 -18.56
CA PRO A 212 -15.38 -27.92 -18.66
C PRO A 212 -14.13 -28.04 -19.52
#